data_AF-A0AAN8KBR1-F1
#
_entry.id   AF-A0AAN8KBR1-F1
#
_cell.length_a   1.000
_cell.length_b   1.000
_cell.length_c   1.000
_cell.angle_alpha   90.00
_cell.angle_beta   90.00
_cell.angle_gamma   90.00
#
_symmetry.space_group_name_H-M   'P 1'
#
loop_
_entity.id
_entity.type
_entity.pdbx_description
1 polymer ?
#
loop_
_entity_poly.entity_id
_entity_poly.type
_entity_poly.pdbx_seq_one_letter_code
_entity_poly.pdbx_strand_id
1 'polypeptide(L)'
;MAPKDMTPDKEWQITSKKTKVVPTRLPPRTSVRLALPKHGAFDKGYLPNWTLETFRVDRQSGSTYKLLDERGEPIAGSFYPQELQSVRTDPNEEFPIERVLDRRRGDMLVKWLGYPASFNSWIPKSAVVYK
;
A
#
# COMPACT_ATOMS: atom_id res chain seq x y z
N MET A 1 -48.19 -19.66 -15.41
CA MET A 1 -47.25 -20.75 -15.08
C MET A 1 -46.13 -20.13 -14.25
N ALA A 2 -46.07 -20.39 -12.94
CA ALA A 2 -45.01 -19.89 -12.06
C ALA A 2 -43.97 -21.01 -11.85
N PRO A 3 -42.65 -20.72 -11.90
CA PRO A 3 -41.66 -21.73 -11.58
C PRO A 3 -41.78 -22.11 -10.10
N LYS A 4 -41.93 -23.41 -9.85
CA LYS A 4 -41.74 -24.03 -8.53
C LYS A 4 -40.25 -23.98 -8.18
N ASP A 5 -39.98 -23.83 -6.89
CA ASP A 5 -38.66 -23.95 -6.23
C ASP A 5 -37.76 -22.69 -6.18
N MET A 6 -38.23 -21.67 -5.43
CA MET A 6 -37.34 -20.84 -4.61
C MET A 6 -37.71 -21.03 -3.14
N THR A 7 -37.04 -22.01 -2.54
CA THR A 7 -37.18 -22.40 -1.15
C THR A 7 -36.41 -21.40 -0.24
N PRO A 8 -37.02 -20.86 0.83
CA PRO A 8 -36.43 -19.79 1.65
C PRO A 8 -35.28 -20.25 2.59
N ASP A 9 -34.94 -21.53 2.61
CA ASP A 9 -33.91 -22.12 3.48
C ASP A 9 -32.46 -21.78 3.11
N LYS A 10 -32.23 -21.06 2.00
CA LYS A 10 -30.90 -20.62 1.55
C LYS A 10 -30.62 -19.12 1.70
N GLU A 11 -31.50 -18.35 2.33
CA GLU A 11 -31.33 -16.89 2.45
C GLU A 11 -30.32 -16.46 3.54
N TRP A 12 -29.90 -17.35 4.45
CA TRP A 12 -29.04 -16.98 5.58
C TRP A 12 -27.54 -17.13 5.32
N GLN A 13 -27.10 -17.73 4.20
CA GLN A 13 -25.67 -17.87 3.89
C GLN A 13 -25.04 -16.60 3.27
N ILE A 14 -25.84 -15.56 3.00
CA ILE A 14 -25.39 -14.34 2.31
C ILE A 14 -24.71 -13.32 3.26
N THR A 15 -24.87 -13.47 4.58
CA THR A 15 -24.48 -12.43 5.57
C THR A 15 -23.19 -12.71 6.34
N SER A 16 -22.55 -13.87 6.17
CA SER A 16 -21.27 -14.17 6.84
C SER A 16 -20.05 -13.63 6.08
N LYS A 17 -20.06 -12.38 5.63
CA LYS A 17 -18.81 -11.74 5.17
C LYS A 17 -17.92 -11.59 6.40
N LYS A 18 -16.93 -12.46 6.56
CA LYS A 18 -15.86 -12.33 7.58
C LYS A 18 -15.30 -10.92 7.48
N THR A 19 -15.73 -10.04 8.37
CA THR A 19 -15.17 -8.69 8.47
C THR A 19 -13.70 -8.90 8.83
N LYS A 20 -12.77 -8.42 8.00
CA LYS A 20 -11.37 -8.38 8.40
C LYS A 20 -11.32 -7.53 9.66
N VAL A 21 -11.15 -8.17 10.81
CA VAL A 21 -10.93 -7.47 12.08
C VAL A 21 -9.62 -6.74 11.91
N VAL A 22 -9.68 -5.43 11.66
CA VAL A 22 -8.48 -4.59 11.69
C VAL A 22 -8.02 -4.61 13.15
N PRO A 23 -6.82 -5.10 13.45
CA PRO A 23 -6.35 -5.16 14.82
C PRO A 23 -6.34 -3.74 15.40
N THR A 24 -6.84 -3.61 16.62
CA THR A 24 -6.98 -2.32 17.33
C THR A 24 -5.63 -1.59 17.49
N ARG A 25 -4.52 -2.34 17.39
CA ARG A 25 -3.16 -1.80 17.40
C ARG A 25 -2.30 -2.51 16.36
N LEU A 26 -1.45 -1.76 15.67
CA LEU A 26 -0.47 -2.31 14.75
C LEU A 26 0.75 -2.78 15.55
N PRO A 27 1.20 -4.04 15.36
CA PRO A 27 2.40 -4.51 16.04
C PRO A 27 3.64 -3.75 15.56
N PRO A 28 4.68 -3.61 16.41
CA PRO A 28 5.97 -3.08 15.99
C PRO A 28 6.53 -3.87 14.80
N ARG A 29 7.27 -3.20 13.92
CA ARG A 29 7.90 -3.76 12.71
C ARG A 29 6.91 -4.22 11.62
N THR A 30 5.66 -3.80 11.70
CA THR A 30 4.68 -4.02 10.61
C THR A 30 4.97 -3.08 9.45
N SER A 31 4.90 -3.59 8.22
CA SER A 31 4.95 -2.79 6.99
C SER A 31 3.62 -2.09 6.76
N VAL A 32 3.65 -0.78 6.52
CA VAL A 32 2.46 0.06 6.34
C VAL A 32 2.62 1.06 5.19
N ARG A 33 1.51 1.41 4.55
CA ARG A 33 1.40 2.58 3.64
C ARG A 33 0.72 3.73 4.35
N LEU A 34 1.10 4.95 3.98
CA LEU A 34 0.49 6.20 4.45
C LEU A 34 -0.68 6.60 3.56
N ALA A 35 -1.75 7.11 4.16
CA ALA A 35 -2.84 7.73 3.42
C ALA A 35 -2.36 9.01 2.71
N LEU A 36 -2.85 9.24 1.49
CA LEU A 36 -2.62 10.48 0.77
C LEU A 36 -3.53 11.60 1.32
N PRO A 37 -3.08 12.87 1.30
CA PRO A 37 -3.91 13.99 1.67
C PRO A 37 -5.15 14.05 0.79
N LYS A 38 -6.32 14.22 1.40
CA LYS A 38 -7.56 14.45 0.65
C LYS A 38 -7.52 15.83 0.00
N HIS A 39 -7.81 15.91 -1.30
CA HIS A 39 -7.68 17.14 -2.08
C HIS A 39 -8.98 17.98 -2.10
N GLY A 40 -10.04 17.56 -1.40
CA GLY A 40 -11.26 18.35 -1.21
C GLY A 40 -12.45 17.57 -0.66
N ALA A 41 -13.65 18.17 -0.71
CA ALA A 41 -14.90 17.52 -0.30
C ALA A 41 -15.32 16.36 -1.21
N PHE A 42 -14.83 16.36 -2.47
CA PHE A 42 -15.10 15.33 -3.47
C PHE A 42 -13.78 14.90 -4.13
N ASP A 43 -13.10 13.95 -3.50
CA ASP A 43 -11.99 13.26 -4.15
C ASP A 43 -12.53 12.28 -5.20
N LYS A 44 -11.79 12.18 -6.31
CA LYS A 44 -12.14 11.25 -7.38
C LYS A 44 -11.87 9.83 -6.91
N GLY A 45 -12.91 9.02 -6.77
CA GLY A 45 -12.81 7.66 -6.23
C GLY A 45 -11.92 6.68 -7.03
N TYR A 46 -11.51 7.05 -8.25
CA TYR A 46 -10.59 6.25 -9.07
C TYR A 46 -9.11 6.54 -8.79
N LEU A 47 -8.77 7.60 -8.05
CA LEU A 47 -7.39 7.89 -7.67
C LEU A 47 -6.98 7.02 -6.47
N PRO A 48 -5.69 6.64 -6.37
CA PRO A 48 -5.20 5.94 -5.19
C PRO A 48 -5.29 6.84 -3.96
N ASN A 49 -5.72 6.27 -2.83
CA ASN A 49 -5.80 6.97 -1.53
C ASN A 49 -4.59 6.68 -0.63
N TRP A 50 -3.65 5.86 -1.07
CA TRP A 50 -2.49 5.40 -0.32
C TRP A 50 -1.22 5.68 -1.11
N THR A 51 -0.15 6.00 -0.39
CA THR A 51 1.21 6.12 -0.90
C THR A 51 1.72 4.78 -1.46
N LEU A 52 2.65 4.83 -2.41
CA LEU A 52 3.29 3.63 -2.97
C LEU A 52 4.48 3.17 -2.11
N GLU A 53 5.09 4.10 -1.40
CA GLU A 53 6.17 3.86 -0.45
C GLU A 53 5.68 3.07 0.77
N THR A 54 6.53 2.14 1.23
CA THR A 54 6.22 1.28 2.37
C THR A 54 7.12 1.64 3.55
N PHE A 55 6.50 1.84 4.70
CA PHE A 55 7.16 2.24 5.94
C PHE A 55 7.06 1.15 6.99
N ARG A 56 7.94 1.19 7.99
CA ARG A 56 7.92 0.28 9.14
C ARG A 56 7.43 1.00 10.38
N VAL A 57 6.53 0.36 11.11
CA VAL A 57 6.11 0.85 12.43
C VAL A 57 7.26 0.67 13.43
N ASP A 58 7.72 1.76 14.06
CA ASP A 58 8.70 1.70 15.14
C ASP A 58 8.01 1.48 16.48
N ARG A 59 7.32 2.54 16.94
CA ARG A 59 6.66 2.56 18.24
C ARG A 59 5.38 3.36 18.22
N GLN A 60 4.47 3.00 19.12
CA GLN A 60 3.26 3.74 19.39
C GLN A 60 3.55 4.82 20.45
N SER A 61 3.15 6.05 20.18
CA SER A 61 3.22 7.20 21.10
C SER A 61 1.80 7.69 21.37
N GLY A 62 1.19 7.20 22.45
CA GLY A 62 -0.20 7.48 22.79
C GLY A 62 -1.17 6.93 21.74
N SER A 63 -1.94 7.80 21.10
CA SER A 63 -2.90 7.46 20.04
C SER A 63 -2.30 7.45 18.63
N THR A 64 -1.00 7.73 18.49
CA THR A 64 -0.30 7.87 17.20
C THR A 64 0.89 6.91 17.09
N TYR A 65 1.41 6.71 15.88
CA TYR A 65 2.58 5.90 15.59
C TYR A 65 3.73 6.72 15.03
N LYS A 66 4.94 6.30 15.38
CA LYS A 66 6.18 6.73 14.75
C LYS A 66 6.60 5.68 13.72
N LEU A 67 7.05 6.15 12.56
CA LEU A 67 7.43 5.30 11.44
C LEU A 67 8.91 5.47 11.12
N LEU A 68 9.48 4.40 10.58
CA LEU A 68 10.80 4.35 9.97
C LEU A 68 10.63 4.10 8.48
N ASP A 69 11.52 4.67 7.69
CA ASP A 69 11.71 4.29 6.30
C ASP A 69 12.31 2.87 6.20
N GLU A 70 12.33 2.31 4.99
CA GLU A 70 12.90 0.98 4.72
C GLU A 70 14.39 0.90 5.11
N ARG A 71 15.10 2.04 5.03
CA ARG A 71 16.50 2.20 5.47
C ARG A 71 16.67 2.32 6.99
N GLY A 72 15.58 2.36 7.76
CA GLY A 72 15.61 2.51 9.21
C GLY A 72 15.73 3.96 9.70
N GLU A 73 15.55 4.93 8.81
CA GLU A 73 15.56 6.36 9.17
C GLU A 73 14.19 6.79 9.70
N PRO A 74 14.10 7.50 10.83
CA PRO A 74 12.83 7.95 11.37
C PRO A 74 12.22 9.06 10.52
N ILE A 75 10.93 8.93 10.24
CA ILE A 75 10.19 9.91 9.45
C ILE A 75 9.69 11.02 10.38
N ALA A 76 9.81 12.27 9.92
CA ALA A 76 9.29 13.41 10.64
C ALA A 76 7.75 13.36 10.69
N GLY A 77 7.20 13.29 11.90
CA GLY A 77 5.75 13.29 12.12
C GLY A 77 5.28 12.21 13.09
N SER A 78 3.98 12.19 13.34
CA SER A 78 3.27 11.14 14.07
C SER A 78 1.97 10.87 13.31
N PHE A 79 1.62 9.60 13.11
CA PHE A 79 0.50 9.22 12.25
C PHE A 79 -0.60 8.51 13.04
N TYR A 80 -1.86 8.81 12.72
CA TYR A 80 -2.99 8.13 13.32
C TYR A 80 -3.20 6.74 12.71
N PRO A 81 -3.78 5.78 13.44
CA PRO A 81 -4.08 4.46 12.91
C PRO A 81 -4.91 4.47 11.61
N GLN A 82 -5.76 5.49 11.43
CA GLN A 82 -6.61 5.66 10.25
C GLN A 82 -5.82 6.02 8.99
N GLU A 83 -4.64 6.61 9.16
CA GLU A 83 -3.73 7.03 8.09
C GLU A 83 -2.75 5.92 7.73
N LEU A 84 -2.86 4.75 8.37
CA LEU A 84 -1.96 3.61 8.20
C LEU A 84 -2.71 2.42 7.62
N GLN A 85 -2.21 1.88 6.53
CA GLN A 85 -2.68 0.61 5.96
C GLN A 85 -1.60 -0.43 6.10
N SER A 86 -1.87 -1.54 6.80
CA SER A 86 -0.95 -2.68 6.85
C SER A 86 -0.83 -3.34 5.49
N VAL A 87 0.40 -3.52 5.02
CA VAL A 87 0.72 -4.15 3.74
C VAL A 87 1.53 -5.42 3.99
N ARG A 88 1.30 -6.43 3.15
CA ARG A 88 2.17 -7.61 3.09
C ARG A 88 3.21 -7.34 2.02
N THR A 89 4.48 -7.36 2.40
CA THR A 89 5.58 -7.24 1.46
C THR A 89 5.78 -8.59 0.80
N ASP A 90 5.43 -8.68 -0.49
CA ASP A 90 5.71 -9.87 -1.28
C ASP A 90 7.05 -9.68 -2.00
N PRO A 91 7.94 -10.68 -2.02
CA PRO A 91 9.24 -10.56 -2.68
C PRO A 91 9.14 -10.44 -4.21
N ASN A 92 7.97 -10.74 -4.78
CA ASN A 92 7.67 -10.62 -6.20
C ASN A 92 6.72 -9.44 -6.49
N GLU A 93 6.68 -8.44 -5.59
CA GLU A 93 5.90 -7.22 -5.80
C GLU A 93 6.51 -6.41 -6.96
N GLU A 94 5.64 -5.94 -7.85
CA GLU A 94 6.03 -5.10 -8.98
C GLU A 94 6.04 -3.63 -8.54
N PHE A 95 7.13 -2.91 -8.83
CA PHE A 95 7.25 -1.49 -8.50
C PHE A 95 7.13 -0.64 -9.78
N PRO A 96 6.17 0.31 -9.83
CA PRO A 96 6.02 1.18 -10.99
C PRO A 96 7.21 2.13 -11.15
N ILE A 97 7.70 2.26 -12.37
CA ILE A 97 8.76 3.20 -12.74
C ILE A 97 8.14 4.55 -13.10
N GLU A 98 8.58 5.62 -12.45
CA GLU A 98 8.20 7.00 -12.77
C GLU A 98 8.88 7.45 -14.06
N ARG A 99 10.21 7.26 -14.11
CA ARG A 99 11.03 7.72 -15.23
C ARG A 99 12.35 6.95 -15.29
N VAL A 100 12.86 6.75 -16.50
CA VAL A 100 14.25 6.33 -16.73
C VAL A 100 15.16 7.56 -16.75
N LEU A 101 16.13 7.61 -15.85
CA LEU A 101 17.07 8.72 -15.69
C LEU A 101 18.29 8.56 -16.60
N ASP A 102 18.82 7.34 -16.70
CA ASP A 102 20.01 7.04 -17.50
C ASP A 102 19.97 5.60 -18.04
N ARG A 103 20.75 5.32 -19.08
CA ARG A 103 20.84 4.01 -19.73
C ARG A 103 22.31 3.67 -20.00
N ARG A 104 22.75 2.53 -19.50
CA ARG A 104 24.07 1.93 -19.78
C ARG A 104 23.86 0.63 -20.58
N ARG A 105 24.92 0.07 -21.16
CA ARG A 105 24.85 -1.20 -21.90
C ARG A 105 24.27 -2.33 -21.03
N GLY A 106 22.98 -2.62 -21.21
CA GLY A 106 22.24 -3.67 -20.49
C GLY A 106 21.34 -3.15 -19.35
N ASP A 107 21.69 -2.03 -18.74
CA ASP A 107 21.06 -1.54 -17.51
C ASP A 107 20.42 -0.15 -17.66
N MET A 108 19.44 0.14 -16.81
CA MET A 108 18.73 1.41 -16.76
C MET A 108 18.68 1.93 -15.33
N LEU A 109 19.07 3.20 -15.15
CA LEU A 109 18.85 3.90 -13.89
C LEU A 109 17.41 4.40 -13.87
N VAL A 110 16.63 3.91 -12.91
CA VAL A 110 15.20 4.25 -12.82
C VAL A 110 14.90 5.08 -11.58
N LYS A 111 13.96 6.01 -11.73
CA LYS A 111 13.26 6.68 -10.66
C LYS A 111 11.96 5.91 -10.41
N TRP A 112 11.80 5.35 -9.22
CA TRP A 112 10.60 4.64 -8.80
C TRP A 112 9.47 5.63 -8.48
N LEU A 113 8.25 5.30 -8.89
CA LEU A 113 7.07 6.14 -8.68
C LEU A 113 6.69 6.16 -7.22
N GLY A 114 6.63 7.37 -6.64
CA GLY A 114 6.24 7.56 -5.24
C GLY A 114 7.35 7.30 -4.22
N TYR A 115 8.59 7.05 -4.66
CA TYR A 115 9.76 6.92 -3.78
C TYR A 115 10.72 8.11 -3.93
N PRO A 116 11.54 8.46 -2.92
CA PRO A 116 12.53 9.52 -3.06
C PRO A 116 13.67 9.13 -4.00
N ALA A 117 14.39 10.12 -4.54
CA ALA A 117 15.52 9.90 -5.47
C ALA A 117 16.65 9.05 -4.85
N SER A 118 16.73 8.97 -3.52
CA SER A 118 17.65 8.10 -2.79
C SER A 118 17.43 6.61 -3.05
N PHE A 119 16.26 6.23 -3.58
CA PHE A 119 15.93 4.85 -3.96
C PHE A 119 16.19 4.55 -5.44
N ASN A 120 16.69 5.52 -6.22
CA ASN A 120 17.04 5.27 -7.60
C ASN A 120 18.04 4.12 -7.71
N SER A 121 17.73 3.15 -8.57
CA SER A 121 18.54 1.95 -8.71
C SER A 121 18.76 1.60 -10.18
N TRP A 122 19.88 0.94 -10.45
CA TRP A 122 20.17 0.35 -11.74
C TRP A 122 19.49 -1.00 -11.81
N ILE A 123 18.64 -1.18 -12.82
CA ILE A 123 17.96 -2.44 -13.10
C ILE A 123 18.29 -2.93 -14.51
N PRO A 124 18.38 -4.26 -14.74
CA PRO A 124 18.60 -4.78 -16.08
C PRO A 124 17.36 -4.54 -16.95
N LYS A 125 17.58 -4.23 -18.23
CA LYS A 125 16.49 -4.00 -19.19
C LYS A 125 15.51 -5.17 -19.28
N SER A 126 15.99 -6.40 -19.05
CA SER A 126 15.17 -7.62 -19.08
C SER A 126 14.20 -7.76 -17.90
N ALA A 127 14.43 -7.05 -16.79
CA ALA A 127 13.53 -7.07 -15.63
C ALA A 127 12.33 -6.11 -15.79
N VAL A 128 12.35 -5.23 -16.79
CA VAL A 128 11.29 -4.27 -17.02
C VAL A 128 10.15 -4.93 -17.79
N VAL A 129 8.95 -4.89 -17.23
CA VAL A 129 7.71 -5.35 -17.86
C VAL A 129 6.93 -4.14 -18.36
N TYR A 130 6.64 -4.10 -19.66
CA TYR A 130 5.79 -3.07 -20.27
C TYR A 130 4.34 -3.54 -20.25
N LYS A 131 3.45 -2.75 -19.64
CA LYS A 131 2.00 -2.98 -19.59
C LYS A 131 1.26 -1.87 -20.31
#